data_AF-A0A817ASE3-F1
#
_entry.id   AF-A0A817ASE3-F1
#
_cell.length_a   1.000
_cell.length_b   1.000
_cell.length_c   1.000
_cell.angle_alpha   90.00
_cell.angle_beta   90.00
_cell.angle_gamma   90.00
#
_symmetry.space_group_name_H-M   'P 1'
#
loop_
_entity.id
_entity.type
_entity.pdbx_description
1 polymer ?
#
loop_
_entity_poly.entity_id
_entity_poly.type
_entity_poly.pdbx_seq_one_letter_code
_entity_poly.pdbx_strand_id
1 'polypeptide(L)'
;MSSLNNTNGIATALNAINWSSMMFTRFWCIRMFILGFIGHSLNMCVFTRPKLYLNPCARHFIALAITGYAVIFIILPIRLLQFGYSRSLFIAPVAMCKFLTYLFSCISSLNYYNLVSSDRFFCSSLCATVRTCSSIRVSNRLNPLEILTVSLTQIPMLNFYTISSQPTIRLGQHNLFQKLNGFSILVVWSLIPSSVMLVFGIFTSHHIKQSTRTVASERTIKIVDRNELNPLIVN
;
A
#
# COMPACT_ATOMS: atom_id res chain seq x y z
N MET A 1 9.08 50.76 16.03
CA MET A 1 7.81 50.68 15.27
C MET A 1 7.87 49.80 14.00
N SER A 2 9.04 49.38 13.50
CA SER A 2 9.17 48.53 12.30
C SER A 2 8.97 47.01 12.53
N SER A 3 9.10 46.49 13.76
CA SER A 3 8.94 45.06 14.05
C SER A 3 7.48 44.57 14.09
N LEU A 4 6.53 45.47 14.39
CA LEU A 4 5.08 45.16 14.48
C LEU A 4 4.40 44.99 13.11
N ASN A 5 4.93 45.62 12.05
CA ASN A 5 4.40 45.44 10.69
C ASN A 5 4.78 44.07 10.10
N ASN A 6 5.94 43.51 10.48
CA ASN A 6 6.41 42.25 9.93
C ASN A 6 5.66 41.03 10.52
N THR A 7 5.27 41.10 11.79
CA THR A 7 4.48 40.04 12.45
C THR A 7 3.07 39.90 11.87
N ASN A 8 2.46 41.01 11.44
CA ASN A 8 1.13 41.00 10.82
C ASN A 8 1.15 40.41 9.41
N GLY A 9 2.23 40.64 8.65
CA GLY A 9 2.46 40.00 7.35
C GLY A 9 2.64 38.48 7.44
N ILE A 10 3.42 38.02 8.42
CA ILE A 10 3.65 36.57 8.64
C ILE A 10 2.36 35.87 9.09
N ALA A 11 1.58 36.49 9.98
CA ALA A 11 0.32 35.93 10.47
C ALA A 11 -0.74 35.81 9.35
N THR A 12 -0.85 36.82 8.49
CA THR A 12 -1.78 36.79 7.35
C THR A 12 -1.37 35.75 6.30
N ALA A 13 -0.08 35.63 6.00
CA ALA A 13 0.45 34.59 5.12
C ALA A 13 0.19 33.17 5.67
N LEU A 14 0.43 32.94 6.96
CA LEU A 14 0.14 31.65 7.61
C LEU A 14 -1.34 31.28 7.55
N ASN A 15 -2.23 32.25 7.79
CA ASN A 15 -3.67 32.03 7.71
C ASN A 15 -4.12 31.68 6.28
N ALA A 16 -3.58 32.35 5.27
CA ALA A 16 -3.85 32.04 3.86
C ALA A 16 -3.39 30.62 3.48
N ILE A 17 -2.19 30.21 3.91
CA ILE A 17 -1.65 28.87 3.68
C ILE A 17 -2.53 27.80 4.36
N ASN A 18 -2.90 28.02 5.62
CA ASN A 18 -3.74 27.08 6.36
C ASN A 18 -5.12 26.93 5.69
N TRP A 19 -5.74 28.03 5.26
CA TRP A 19 -7.02 28.00 4.57
C TRP A 19 -6.96 27.25 3.23
N SER A 20 -5.92 27.50 2.44
CA SER A 20 -5.68 26.80 1.18
C SER A 20 -5.49 25.29 1.39
N SER A 21 -4.67 24.90 2.36
CA SER A 21 -4.46 23.50 2.75
C SER A 21 -5.76 22.82 3.18
N MET A 22 -6.60 23.54 3.91
CA MET A 22 -7.90 23.07 4.37
C MET A 22 -8.85 22.76 3.20
N MET A 23 -8.97 23.70 2.25
CA MET A 23 -9.80 23.53 1.06
C MET A 23 -9.28 22.41 0.16
N PHE A 24 -7.98 22.38 -0.08
CA PHE A 24 -7.33 21.32 -0.84
C PHE A 24 -7.61 19.94 -0.24
N THR A 25 -7.43 19.80 1.08
CA THR A 25 -7.68 18.53 1.78
C THR A 25 -9.13 18.08 1.63
N ARG A 26 -10.11 18.98 1.77
CA ARG A 26 -11.53 18.65 1.59
C ARG A 26 -11.82 18.09 0.21
N PHE A 27 -11.45 18.81 -0.85
CA PHE A 27 -11.71 18.38 -2.21
C PHE A 27 -10.96 17.09 -2.57
N TRP A 28 -9.71 16.98 -2.14
CA TRP A 28 -8.88 15.82 -2.42
C TRP A 28 -9.39 14.56 -1.72
N CYS A 29 -9.74 14.67 -0.44
CA CYS A 29 -10.27 13.54 0.33
C CYS A 29 -11.58 12.99 -0.27
N ILE A 30 -12.50 13.86 -0.68
CA ILE A 30 -13.77 13.42 -1.29
C ILE A 30 -13.52 12.67 -2.61
N ARG A 31 -12.63 13.19 -3.46
CA ARG A 31 -12.26 12.52 -4.72
C ARG A 31 -11.59 11.17 -4.48
N MET A 32 -10.65 11.11 -3.53
CA MET A 32 -9.97 9.88 -3.13
C MET A 32 -10.93 8.84 -2.55
N PHE A 33 -11.94 9.28 -1.79
CA PHE A 33 -12.98 8.41 -1.26
C PHE A 33 -13.77 7.75 -2.40
N ILE A 34 -14.26 8.52 -3.36
CA ILE A 34 -15.06 8.01 -4.49
C ILE A 34 -14.22 7.05 -5.36
N LEU A 35 -13.05 7.50 -5.81
CA LEU A 35 -12.18 6.70 -6.68
C LEU A 35 -11.67 5.44 -5.98
N GLY A 36 -11.27 5.58 -4.72
CA GLY A 36 -10.80 4.46 -3.91
C GLY A 36 -11.90 3.43 -3.68
N PHE A 37 -13.13 3.87 -3.35
CA PHE A 37 -14.25 2.98 -3.11
C PHE A 37 -14.58 2.17 -4.37
N ILE A 38 -14.69 2.83 -5.53
CA ILE A 38 -14.94 2.16 -6.82
C ILE A 38 -13.78 1.20 -7.15
N GLY A 39 -12.53 1.66 -7.05
CA GLY A 39 -11.35 0.86 -7.37
C GLY A 39 -11.23 -0.40 -6.53
N HIS A 40 -11.39 -0.31 -5.21
CA HIS A 40 -11.34 -1.48 -4.33
C HIS A 40 -12.56 -2.39 -4.51
N SER A 41 -13.74 -1.86 -4.83
CA SER A 41 -14.94 -2.67 -5.14
C SER A 41 -14.76 -3.51 -6.39
N LEU A 42 -14.22 -2.91 -7.45
CA LEU A 42 -13.93 -3.61 -8.70
C LEU A 42 -12.86 -4.69 -8.48
N ASN A 43 -11.79 -4.37 -7.76
CA ASN A 43 -10.75 -5.34 -7.40
C ASN A 43 -11.34 -6.53 -6.63
N MET A 44 -12.16 -6.27 -5.61
CA MET A 44 -12.82 -7.33 -4.86
C MET A 44 -13.70 -8.20 -5.77
N CYS A 45 -14.56 -7.58 -6.58
CA CYS A 45 -15.45 -8.30 -7.50
C CYS A 45 -14.69 -9.20 -8.50
N VAL A 46 -13.57 -8.73 -9.05
CA VAL A 46 -12.75 -9.48 -10.00
C VAL A 46 -12.05 -10.66 -9.32
N PHE A 47 -11.41 -10.43 -8.17
CA PHE A 47 -10.58 -11.44 -7.52
C PHE A 47 -11.37 -12.47 -6.69
N THR A 48 -12.61 -12.16 -6.30
CA THR A 48 -13.51 -13.14 -5.63
C THR A 48 -14.05 -14.22 -6.58
N ARG A 49 -13.87 -14.09 -7.92
CA ARG A 49 -14.30 -15.12 -8.87
C ARG A 49 -13.63 -16.47 -8.55
N PRO A 50 -14.37 -17.61 -8.52
CA PRO A 50 -13.84 -18.90 -8.08
C PRO A 50 -12.58 -19.37 -8.82
N LYS A 51 -12.50 -19.11 -10.13
CA LYS A 51 -11.32 -19.46 -10.95
C LYS A 51 -10.07 -18.66 -10.59
N LEU A 52 -10.23 -17.40 -10.15
CA LEU A 52 -9.10 -16.54 -9.78
C LEU A 52 -8.68 -16.74 -8.33
N TYR A 53 -9.62 -17.02 -7.43
CA TYR A 53 -9.38 -17.18 -5.99
C TYR A 53 -8.45 -18.35 -5.62
N LEU A 54 -8.30 -19.31 -6.55
CA LEU A 54 -7.34 -20.40 -6.44
C LEU A 54 -5.89 -19.94 -6.61
N ASN A 55 -5.65 -18.74 -7.17
CA ASN A 55 -4.30 -18.20 -7.30
C ASN A 55 -3.87 -17.52 -5.99
N PRO A 56 -2.65 -17.79 -5.48
CA PRO A 56 -2.12 -17.13 -4.27
C PRO A 56 -2.07 -15.61 -4.43
N CYS A 57 -1.63 -15.12 -5.60
CA CYS A 57 -1.60 -13.70 -5.94
C CYS A 57 -2.96 -12.99 -5.75
N ALA A 58 -4.06 -13.65 -6.16
CA ALA A 58 -5.41 -13.08 -6.02
C ALA A 58 -5.80 -12.88 -4.56
N ARG A 59 -5.34 -13.73 -3.63
CA ARG A 59 -5.59 -13.57 -2.19
C ARG A 59 -4.88 -12.36 -1.62
N HIS A 60 -3.65 -12.08 -2.06
CA HIS A 60 -2.94 -10.86 -1.68
C HIS A 60 -3.63 -9.60 -2.22
N PHE A 61 -4.20 -9.65 -3.44
CA PHE A 61 -5.01 -8.55 -3.97
C PHE A 61 -6.30 -8.33 -3.19
N ILE A 62 -6.96 -9.39 -2.74
CA ILE A 62 -8.14 -9.29 -1.87
C ILE A 62 -7.75 -8.66 -0.53
N ALA A 63 -6.66 -9.09 0.09
CA ALA A 63 -6.17 -8.50 1.33
C ALA A 63 -5.86 -6.99 1.15
N LEU A 64 -5.22 -6.63 0.04
CA LEU A 64 -4.97 -5.24 -0.35
C LEU A 64 -6.26 -4.43 -0.56
N ALA A 65 -7.31 -5.04 -1.13
CA ALA A 65 -8.59 -4.37 -1.28
C ALA A 65 -9.27 -4.13 0.07
N ILE A 66 -9.21 -5.12 0.98
CA ILE A 66 -9.74 -5.01 2.35
C ILE A 66 -9.01 -3.91 3.13
N THR A 67 -7.68 -3.85 3.07
CA THR A 67 -6.94 -2.75 3.71
C THR A 67 -7.24 -1.40 3.08
N GLY A 68 -7.38 -1.36 1.75
CA GLY A 68 -7.84 -0.17 1.05
C GLY A 68 -9.17 0.37 1.56
N TYR A 69 -10.15 -0.51 1.80
CA TYR A 69 -11.40 -0.12 2.44
C TYR A 69 -11.20 0.39 3.86
N ALA A 70 -10.34 -0.24 4.67
CA ALA A 70 -10.03 0.24 6.00
C ALA A 70 -9.43 1.66 5.98
N VAL A 71 -8.55 1.96 5.01
CA VAL A 71 -8.04 3.32 4.78
C VAL A 71 -9.19 4.28 4.44
N ILE A 72 -10.08 3.90 3.52
CA ILE A 72 -11.14 4.78 3.03
C ILE A 72 -12.21 5.06 4.08
N PHE A 73 -12.59 4.05 4.86
CA PHE A 73 -13.67 4.19 5.85
C PHE A 73 -13.20 4.71 7.20
N ILE A 74 -11.93 4.50 7.56
CA ILE A 74 -11.42 4.88 8.88
C ILE A 74 -10.49 6.08 8.76
N ILE A 75 -9.45 5.98 7.96
CA ILE A 75 -8.37 6.99 7.90
C ILE A 75 -8.84 8.28 7.23
N LEU A 76 -9.53 8.15 6.10
CA LEU A 76 -9.97 9.29 5.29
C LEU A 76 -10.93 10.21 6.06
N PRO A 77 -11.97 9.71 6.76
CA PRO A 77 -12.85 10.54 7.58
C PRO A 77 -12.11 11.21 8.75
N ILE A 78 -11.20 10.49 9.42
CA ILE A 78 -10.38 11.05 10.51
C ILE A 78 -9.54 12.22 9.99
N ARG A 79 -8.87 12.05 8.84
CA ARG A 79 -8.08 13.13 8.20
C ARG A 79 -8.96 14.29 7.75
N LEU A 80 -10.12 14.00 7.18
CA LEU A 80 -11.06 15.02 6.75
C LEU A 80 -11.58 15.86 7.94
N LEU A 81 -11.89 15.23 9.07
CA LEU A 81 -12.30 15.91 10.29
C LEU A 81 -11.16 16.78 10.86
N GLN A 82 -9.96 16.20 10.96
CA GLN A 82 -8.81 16.86 11.56
C GLN A 82 -8.28 18.03 10.72
N PHE A 83 -8.00 17.79 9.44
CA PHE A 83 -7.35 18.77 8.56
C PHE A 83 -8.36 19.54 7.71
N GLY A 84 -9.51 18.95 7.37
CA GLY A 84 -10.53 19.61 6.58
C GLY A 84 -11.45 20.49 7.42
N TYR A 85 -11.88 20.04 8.60
CA TYR A 85 -12.85 20.80 9.41
C TYR A 85 -12.25 21.45 10.66
N SER A 86 -10.94 21.31 10.86
CA SER A 86 -10.24 21.74 12.08
C SER A 86 -10.92 21.24 13.36
N ARG A 87 -11.67 20.13 13.25
CA ARG A 87 -12.32 19.51 14.40
C ARG A 87 -11.32 18.62 15.07
N SER A 88 -10.95 19.06 16.26
CA SER A 88 -10.13 18.33 17.20
C SER A 88 -10.81 16.98 17.53
N LEU A 89 -10.10 15.88 17.25
CA LEU A 89 -10.46 14.56 17.78
C LEU A 89 -10.27 14.48 19.31
N PHE A 90 -9.76 15.54 19.94
CA PHE A 90 -9.43 15.63 21.36
C PHE A 90 -10.66 15.69 22.29
N ILE A 91 -11.88 15.67 21.75
CA ILE A 91 -13.09 15.44 22.53
C ILE A 91 -13.19 13.96 22.95
N ALA A 92 -12.51 13.06 22.22
CA ALA A 92 -12.43 11.64 22.57
C ALA A 92 -11.45 11.42 23.74
N PRO A 93 -11.67 10.39 24.58
CA PRO A 93 -10.74 10.04 25.65
C PRO A 93 -9.34 9.75 25.09
N VAL A 94 -8.30 10.10 25.85
CA VAL A 94 -6.88 9.92 25.47
C VAL A 94 -6.59 8.50 24.96
N ALA A 95 -7.17 7.50 25.62
CA ALA A 95 -7.06 6.09 25.22
C ALA A 95 -7.58 5.82 23.80
N MET A 96 -8.71 6.43 23.43
CA MET A 96 -9.30 6.30 22.09
C MET A 96 -8.43 6.98 21.04
N CYS A 97 -7.88 8.16 21.32
CA CYS A 97 -6.95 8.83 20.41
C CYS A 97 -5.66 8.03 20.17
N LYS A 98 -5.10 7.43 21.24
CA LYS A 98 -3.94 6.52 21.14
C LYS A 98 -4.26 5.30 20.29
N PHE A 99 -5.40 4.65 20.55
CA PHE A 99 -5.84 3.47 19.81
C PHE A 99 -6.09 3.78 18.32
N LEU A 100 -6.76 4.89 18.02
CA LEU A 100 -7.00 5.32 16.63
C LEU A 100 -5.69 5.65 15.90
N THR A 101 -4.74 6.30 16.58
CA THR A 101 -3.42 6.60 16.00
C THR A 101 -2.64 5.32 15.73
N TYR A 102 -2.67 4.37 16.67
CA TYR A 102 -2.08 3.05 16.49
C TYR A 102 -2.70 2.32 15.30
N LEU A 103 -4.04 2.25 15.24
CA LEU A 103 -4.77 1.62 14.14
C LEU A 103 -4.43 2.27 12.79
N PHE A 104 -4.38 3.60 12.74
CA PHE A 104 -3.98 4.36 11.56
C PHE A 104 -2.56 3.97 11.11
N SER A 105 -1.61 3.92 12.03
CA SER A 105 -0.22 3.54 11.73
C SER A 105 -0.11 2.09 11.25
N CYS A 106 -0.85 1.17 11.86
CA CYS A 106 -0.90 -0.23 11.42
C CYS A 106 -1.45 -0.35 10.00
N ILE A 107 -2.64 0.21 9.73
CA ILE A 107 -3.29 0.10 8.41
C ILE A 107 -2.41 0.74 7.33
N SER A 108 -1.79 1.89 7.62
CA SER A 108 -0.94 2.60 6.66
C SER A 108 0.39 1.89 6.36
N SER A 109 0.83 1.00 7.25
CA SER A 109 2.10 0.28 7.11
C SER A 109 1.95 -1.09 6.44
N LEU A 110 0.72 -1.57 6.21
CA LEU A 110 0.47 -2.85 5.53
C LEU A 110 0.87 -2.75 4.05
N ASN A 111 1.92 -3.49 3.66
CA ASN A 111 2.54 -3.39 2.34
C ASN A 111 2.27 -4.62 1.45
N TYR A 112 0.99 -4.91 1.21
CA TYR A 112 0.57 -6.04 0.37
C TYR A 112 1.09 -5.99 -1.08
N TYR A 113 1.48 -4.81 -1.58
CA TYR A 113 2.10 -4.68 -2.91
C TYR A 113 3.38 -5.49 -3.06
N ASN A 114 4.21 -5.56 -2.02
CA ASN A 114 5.43 -6.37 -2.04
C ASN A 114 5.12 -7.87 -2.09
N LEU A 115 4.11 -8.31 -1.35
CA LEU A 115 3.67 -9.70 -1.37
C LEU A 115 3.15 -10.08 -2.76
N VAL A 116 2.35 -9.21 -3.38
CA VAL A 116 1.87 -9.37 -4.76
C VAL A 116 3.04 -9.44 -5.76
N SER A 117 4.01 -8.52 -5.67
CA SER A 117 5.14 -8.48 -6.62
C SER A 117 6.05 -9.70 -6.45
N SER A 118 6.29 -10.12 -5.21
CA SER A 118 7.12 -11.30 -4.91
C SER A 118 6.44 -12.59 -5.39
N ASP A 119 5.14 -12.74 -5.12
CA ASP A 119 4.38 -13.90 -5.55
C ASP A 119 4.31 -14.01 -7.08
N ARG A 120 4.13 -12.87 -7.78
CA ARG A 120 4.21 -12.84 -9.26
C ARG A 120 5.59 -13.24 -9.78
N PHE A 121 6.66 -12.78 -9.14
CA PHE A 121 8.00 -13.18 -9.50
C PHE A 121 8.19 -14.70 -9.35
N PHE A 122 7.82 -15.27 -8.21
CA PHE A 122 7.94 -16.72 -7.97
C PHE A 122 7.08 -17.54 -8.94
N CYS A 123 5.87 -17.07 -9.23
CA CYS A 123 4.99 -17.71 -10.22
C CYS A 123 5.59 -17.71 -11.63
N SER A 124 6.29 -16.62 -12.01
CA SER A 124 6.94 -16.46 -13.32
C SER A 124 8.29 -17.18 -13.47
N SER A 125 8.82 -17.77 -12.39
CA SER A 125 10.13 -18.44 -12.41
C SER A 125 10.08 -19.74 -13.23
N LEU A 126 11.16 -20.00 -13.97
CA LEU A 126 11.32 -21.25 -14.73
C LEU A 126 11.60 -22.46 -13.81
N CYS A 127 12.10 -22.20 -12.59
CA CYS A 127 12.46 -23.26 -11.67
C CYS A 127 11.22 -23.75 -10.91
N ALA A 128 10.91 -25.05 -11.05
CA ALA A 128 9.74 -25.66 -10.43
C ALA A 128 9.74 -25.54 -8.89
N THR A 129 10.91 -25.65 -8.25
CA THR A 129 11.04 -25.50 -6.78
C THR A 129 10.80 -24.08 -6.30
N VAL A 130 11.15 -23.07 -7.11
CA VAL A 130 10.86 -21.67 -6.79
C VAL A 130 9.37 -21.37 -6.99
N ARG A 131 8.76 -21.98 -8.01
CA ARG A 131 7.32 -21.81 -8.29
C ARG A 131 6.44 -22.36 -7.17
N THR A 132 6.86 -23.42 -6.47
CA THR A 132 6.09 -23.97 -5.33
C THR A 132 6.05 -23.03 -4.12
N CYS A 133 6.96 -22.04 -4.03
CA CYS A 133 6.87 -20.98 -3.03
C CYS A 133 5.61 -20.11 -3.24
N SER A 134 5.16 -19.94 -4.50
CA SER A 134 3.87 -19.35 -4.83
C SER A 134 2.75 -20.38 -4.66
N SER A 135 2.37 -20.63 -3.41
CA SER A 135 1.28 -21.55 -3.07
C SER A 135 0.25 -20.89 -2.17
N ILE A 136 -0.99 -21.38 -2.27
CA ILE A 136 -2.10 -20.92 -1.44
C ILE A 136 -1.78 -21.05 0.06
N ARG A 137 -1.08 -22.13 0.44
CA ARG A 137 -0.70 -22.39 1.84
C ARG A 137 0.26 -21.31 2.35
N VAL A 138 1.22 -20.90 1.53
CA VAL A 138 2.16 -19.82 1.85
C VAL A 138 1.42 -18.49 1.94
N SER A 139 0.56 -18.16 0.96
CA SER A 139 -0.23 -16.93 0.98
C SER A 139 -1.11 -16.80 2.24
N ASN A 140 -1.76 -17.90 2.65
CA ASN A 140 -2.58 -17.93 3.88
C ASN A 140 -1.77 -17.74 5.17
N ARG A 141 -0.47 -18.04 5.17
CA ARG A 141 0.43 -17.80 6.30
C ARG A 141 1.02 -16.39 6.26
N LEU A 142 1.38 -15.89 5.07
CA LEU A 142 1.99 -14.57 4.90
C LEU A 142 1.02 -13.43 5.21
N ASN A 143 -0.26 -13.54 4.83
CA ASN A 143 -1.24 -12.48 5.10
C ASN A 143 -1.40 -12.16 6.60
N PRO A 144 -1.67 -13.14 7.50
CA PRO A 144 -1.75 -12.86 8.93
C PRO A 144 -0.38 -12.54 9.54
N LEU A 145 0.71 -13.10 9.01
CA LEU A 145 2.07 -12.78 9.47
C LEU A 145 2.43 -11.30 9.22
N GLU A 146 2.04 -10.76 8.06
CA GLU A 146 2.21 -9.33 7.74
C GLU A 146 1.44 -8.47 8.73
N ILE A 147 0.15 -8.79 8.98
CA ILE A 147 -0.67 -8.06 9.94
C ILE A 147 -0.06 -8.11 11.34
N LEU A 148 0.42 -9.28 11.77
CA LEU A 148 1.05 -9.46 13.07
C LEU A 148 2.35 -8.66 13.18
N THR A 149 3.22 -8.73 12.17
CA THR A 149 4.51 -8.02 12.13
C THR A 149 4.30 -6.50 12.17
N VAL A 150 3.37 -6.00 11.37
CA VAL A 150 3.00 -4.57 11.38
C VAL A 150 2.41 -4.18 12.73
N SER A 151 1.50 -4.97 13.29
CA SER A 151 0.89 -4.68 14.59
C SER A 151 1.95 -4.59 15.69
N LEU A 152 2.87 -5.56 15.77
CA LEU A 152 3.93 -5.60 16.76
C LEU A 152 4.91 -4.42 16.63
N THR A 153 5.31 -4.09 15.40
CA THR A 153 6.23 -2.97 15.15
C THR A 153 5.63 -1.60 15.48
N GLN A 154 4.30 -1.47 15.45
CA GLN A 154 3.61 -0.21 15.77
C GLN A 154 3.18 -0.09 17.24
N ILE A 155 3.36 -1.12 18.08
CA ILE A 155 3.09 -1.05 19.53
C ILE A 155 3.72 0.17 20.22
N PRO A 156 4.95 0.61 19.90
CA PRO A 156 5.55 1.80 20.52
C PRO A 156 4.68 3.05 20.42
N MET A 157 3.81 3.16 19.40
CA MET A 157 2.86 4.27 19.27
C MET A 157 1.88 4.35 20.43
N LEU A 158 1.47 3.23 21.02
CA LEU A 158 0.53 3.24 22.16
C LEU A 158 1.19 3.84 23.42
N ASN A 159 2.49 3.59 23.59
CA ASN A 159 3.25 3.99 24.78
C ASN A 159 3.76 5.42 24.67
N PHE A 160 4.42 5.76 23.55
CA PHE A 160 5.13 7.03 23.39
C PHE A 160 4.28 8.18 22.83
N TYR A 161 3.06 7.90 22.36
CA TYR A 161 2.16 8.96 21.90
C TYR A 161 1.64 9.77 23.09
N THR A 162 2.02 11.05 23.16
CA THR A 162 1.49 12.00 24.13
C THR A 162 0.67 13.06 23.42
N ILE A 163 -0.55 13.31 23.91
CA ILE A 163 -1.41 14.35 23.40
C ILE A 163 -0.99 15.65 24.08
N SER A 164 -0.33 16.54 23.35
CA SER A 164 -0.09 17.91 23.82
C SER A 164 -1.35 18.74 23.60
N SER A 165 -1.66 19.64 24.53
CA SER A 165 -2.81 20.56 24.49
C SER A 165 -2.73 21.63 23.38
N GLN A 166 -1.68 21.63 22.56
CA GLN A 166 -1.60 22.46 21.37
C GLN A 166 -2.36 21.83 20.19
N PRO A 167 -2.98 22.64 19.30
CA PRO A 167 -3.75 22.15 18.14
C PRO A 167 -2.92 21.41 17.09
N THR A 168 -1.61 21.31 17.29
CA THR A 168 -0.72 20.50 16.46
C THR A 168 -0.41 19.19 17.16
N ILE A 169 -0.80 18.08 16.53
CA ILE A 169 -0.44 16.73 16.97
C ILE A 169 1.09 16.64 17.00
N ARG A 170 1.69 16.68 18.20
CA ARG A 170 3.12 16.43 18.37
C ARG A 170 3.33 14.96 18.73
N LEU A 171 4.10 14.26 17.90
CA LEU A 171 4.50 12.90 18.14
C LEU A 171 5.59 12.88 19.24
N GLY A 172 5.17 12.83 20.51
CA GLY A 172 6.05 12.61 21.67
C GLY A 172 6.93 13.80 22.08
N GLN A 173 7.16 13.96 23.38
CA GLN A 173 8.13 14.93 23.93
C GLN A 173 9.59 14.48 23.76
N HIS A 174 9.83 13.22 23.40
CA HIS A 174 11.18 12.69 23.18
C HIS A 174 11.63 12.88 21.73
N ASN A 175 12.40 13.94 21.49
CA ASN A 175 12.99 14.27 20.18
C ASN A 175 13.67 13.09 19.47
N LEU A 176 14.21 12.12 20.22
CA LEU A 176 14.86 10.92 19.65
C LEU A 176 13.84 9.96 19.02
N PHE A 177 12.73 9.66 19.71
CA PHE A 177 11.70 8.74 19.21
C PHE A 177 11.05 9.29 17.94
N GLN A 178 10.76 10.60 17.92
CA GLN A 178 10.20 11.25 16.73
C GLN A 178 11.12 11.10 15.50
N LYS A 179 12.43 11.34 15.69
CA LYS A 179 13.43 11.19 14.62
C LYS A 179 13.56 9.73 14.15
N LEU A 180 13.67 8.79 15.09
CA LEU A 180 13.78 7.36 14.78
C LEU A 180 12.51 6.83 14.10
N ASN A 181 11.34 7.24 14.54
CA ASN A 181 10.07 6.86 13.92
C ASN A 181 9.94 7.46 12.51
N GLY A 182 10.28 8.73 12.33
CA GLY A 182 10.30 9.36 11.00
C GLY A 182 11.26 8.66 10.04
N PHE A 183 12.46 8.32 10.51
CA PHE A 183 13.44 7.54 9.75
C PHE A 183 12.91 6.14 9.41
N SER A 184 12.31 5.44 10.38
CA SER A 184 11.70 4.12 10.18
C SER A 184 10.60 4.16 9.12
N ILE A 185 9.68 5.12 9.19
CA ILE A 185 8.63 5.33 8.18
C ILE A 185 9.23 5.56 6.79
N LEU A 186 10.23 6.44 6.69
CA LEU A 186 10.85 6.77 5.41
C LEU A 186 11.60 5.58 4.81
N VAL A 187 12.42 4.89 5.60
CA VAL A 187 13.30 3.83 5.09
C VAL A 187 12.57 2.50 5.01
N VAL A 188 12.02 2.03 6.13
CA VAL A 188 11.45 0.68 6.27
C VAL A 188 10.12 0.57 5.54
N TRP A 189 9.28 1.60 5.62
CA TRP A 189 7.91 1.52 5.12
C TRP A 189 7.71 2.16 3.74
N SER A 190 8.66 2.96 3.25
CA SER A 190 8.57 3.62 1.95
C SER A 190 9.68 3.19 0.99
N LEU A 191 10.95 3.41 1.36
CA LEU A 191 12.09 3.18 0.45
C LEU A 191 12.33 1.69 0.16
N ILE A 192 12.36 0.86 1.20
CA ILE A 192 12.58 -0.59 1.05
C ILE A 192 11.47 -1.25 0.22
N PRO A 193 10.17 -1.08 0.52
CA PRO A 193 9.08 -1.61 -0.31
C PRO A 193 9.16 -1.20 -1.76
N SER A 194 9.40 0.09 -2.03
CA SER A 194 9.49 0.61 -3.39
C SER A 194 10.65 -0.03 -4.16
N SER A 195 11.79 -0.21 -3.49
CA SER A 195 12.98 -0.86 -4.07
C SER A 195 12.73 -2.34 -4.35
N VAL A 196 12.13 -3.07 -3.40
CA VAL A 196 11.78 -4.49 -3.53
C VAL A 196 10.78 -4.71 -4.67
N MET A 197 9.73 -3.89 -4.73
CA MET A 197 8.72 -3.95 -5.80
C MET A 197 9.34 -3.67 -7.18
N LEU A 198 10.26 -2.70 -7.27
CA LEU A 198 10.97 -2.38 -8.52
C LEU A 198 11.85 -3.55 -8.98
N VAL A 199 12.65 -4.10 -8.07
CA VAL A 199 13.54 -5.24 -8.37
C VAL A 199 12.74 -6.45 -8.85
N PHE A 200 11.69 -6.85 -8.11
CA PHE A 200 10.84 -7.97 -8.53
C PHE A 200 10.06 -7.67 -9.81
N GLY A 201 9.64 -6.42 -10.04
CA GLY A 201 8.98 -6.00 -11.27
C GLY A 201 9.87 -6.16 -12.51
N ILE A 202 11.15 -5.77 -12.41
CA ILE A 202 12.14 -5.94 -13.48
C ILE A 202 12.37 -7.43 -13.76
N PHE A 203 12.61 -8.23 -12.72
CA PHE A 203 12.84 -9.67 -12.89
C PHE A 203 11.64 -10.39 -13.50
N THR A 204 10.43 -10.09 -13.03
CA THR A 204 9.18 -10.64 -13.59
C THR A 204 9.06 -10.30 -15.08
N SER A 205 9.35 -9.05 -15.45
CA SER A 205 9.31 -8.60 -16.85
C SER A 205 10.33 -9.33 -17.73
N HIS A 206 11.54 -9.57 -17.21
CA HIS A 206 12.57 -10.32 -17.92
C HIS A 206 12.16 -11.78 -18.16
N HIS A 207 11.66 -12.45 -17.12
CA HIS A 207 11.20 -13.85 -17.23
C HIS A 207 10.01 -14.02 -18.18
N ILE A 208 9.04 -13.09 -18.17
CA ILE A 208 7.90 -13.14 -19.09
C ILE A 208 8.38 -13.00 -20.55
N LYS A 209 9.32 -12.08 -20.84
CA LYS A 209 9.89 -11.93 -22.19
C LYS A 209 10.61 -13.20 -22.63
N GLN A 210 11.37 -13.83 -21.74
CA GLN A 210 12.06 -15.09 -22.03
C GLN A 210 11.08 -16.23 -22.29
N SER A 211 10.07 -16.41 -21.43
CA SER A 211 9.03 -17.44 -21.59
C SER A 211 8.26 -17.27 -22.90
N THR A 212 7.92 -16.04 -23.28
CA THR A 212 7.22 -15.76 -24.54
C THR A 212 8.06 -16.15 -25.77
N ARG A 213 9.38 -15.92 -25.71
CA ARG A 213 10.30 -16.32 -26.80
C ARG A 213 10.40 -17.84 -26.94
N THR A 214 10.47 -18.57 -25.83
CA THR A 214 10.52 -20.04 -25.86
C THR A 214 9.23 -20.62 -26.44
N VAL A 215 8.06 -20.13 -26.02
CA VAL A 215 6.76 -20.59 -26.56
C VAL A 215 6.60 -20.23 -28.03
N ALA A 216 7.06 -19.05 -28.46
CA ALA A 216 7.05 -18.65 -29.86
C ALA A 216 7.94 -19.59 -30.70
N SER A 217 9.15 -19.90 -30.23
CA SER A 217 10.07 -20.83 -30.89
C SER A 217 9.48 -22.23 -31.04
N GLU A 218 8.90 -22.79 -29.96
CA GLU A 218 8.25 -24.11 -30.00
C GLU A 218 7.05 -24.16 -30.95
N ARG A 219 6.27 -23.08 -31.05
CA ARG A 219 5.17 -23.00 -32.03
C ARG A 219 5.69 -22.99 -33.45
N THR A 220 6.76 -22.26 -33.74
CA THR A 220 7.38 -22.23 -35.08
C THR A 220 7.88 -23.62 -35.46
N ILE A 221 8.57 -24.33 -34.55
CA ILE A 221 9.05 -25.71 -34.81
C ILE A 221 7.87 -26.63 -35.13
N LYS A 222 6.79 -26.60 -34.35
CA LYS A 222 5.59 -27.43 -34.61
C LYS A 222 4.90 -27.12 -35.95
N ILE A 223 4.96 -25.87 -36.41
CA ILE A 223 4.40 -25.48 -37.71
C ILE A 223 5.28 -26.01 -38.85
N VAL A 224 6.60 -25.91 -38.71
CA VAL A 224 7.56 -26.47 -39.68
C VAL A 224 7.40 -27.98 -39.79
N ASP A 225 7.41 -28.72 -38.67
CA ASP A 225 7.21 -30.17 -38.65
C ASP A 225 5.88 -30.58 -39.31
N ARG A 226 4.79 -29.85 -39.02
CA ARG A 226 3.47 -30.13 -39.62
C ARG A 226 3.46 -29.87 -41.12
N ASN A 227 4.18 -28.85 -41.60
CA ASN A 227 4.26 -28.54 -43.02
C ASN A 227 5.14 -29.53 -43.78
N GLU A 228 6.18 -30.10 -43.16
CA GLU A 228 7.01 -31.16 -43.75
C GLU A 228 6.31 -32.52 -43.81
N LEU A 229 5.37 -32.80 -42.90
CA LEU A 229 4.59 -34.04 -42.92
C LEU A 229 3.49 -34.05 -44.00
N ASN A 230 2.98 -32.88 -44.38
CA ASN A 230 1.87 -32.74 -45.34
C ASN A 230 2.18 -33.17 -46.80
N PRO A 231 3.38 -32.94 -47.38
CA PRO A 231 3.69 -33.40 -48.74
C PRO A 231 3.84 -34.92 -48.88
N LEU A 232 4.02 -35.67 -47.78
CA LEU A 232 4.20 -37.14 -47.82
C LEU A 232 2.89 -37.94 -47.90
N ILE A 233 1.73 -37.27 -47.78
CA ILE A 233 0.40 -37.93 -47.74
C ILE A 233 -0.36 -37.76 -49.07
N VAL A 234 0.19 -37.03 -50.04
CA VAL A 234 -0.49 -36.66 -51.31
C VAL A 234 0.00 -37.47 -52.53
N ASN A 235 0.77 -38.54 -52.33
CA ASN A 235 1.13 -39.51 -53.38
C ASN A 235 0.65 -40.91 -52.99
#